data_AF-A0A7S1HVS0-F1
#
_entry.id   AF-A0A7S1HVS0-F1
#
_cell.length_a   1.000
_cell.length_b   1.000
_cell.length_c   1.000
_cell.angle_alpha   90.00
_cell.angle_beta   90.00
_cell.angle_gamma   90.00
#
_symmetry.space_group_name_H-M   'P 1'
#
loop_
_entity.id
_entity.type
_entity.pdbx_description
1 polymer ?
#
loop_
_entity_poly.entity_id
_entity_poly.type
_entity_poly.pdbx_seq_one_letter_code
_entity_poly.pdbx_strand_id
1 'polypeptide(L)'
;MAAELGHDNYSLPATLVVNALSSVVGPVLGTPFPAVTFIGHPTFKEMGARTGYVLIQGFLLFVLATCGGFTFLLTFMPEQAFYPMVIFIGLDIFSAAFAHSEPNSIPAVTIGLL
;
A
#
# COMPACT_ATOMS: atom_id res chain seq x y z
N MET A 1 4.58 -6.00 9.20
CA MET A 1 5.57 -6.55 8.26
C MET A 1 6.40 -5.46 7.57
N ALA A 2 5.83 -4.38 7.01
CA ALA A 2 6.63 -3.32 6.35
C ALA A 2 7.37 -2.33 7.29
N ALA A 3 7.02 -2.28 8.58
CA ALA A 3 7.60 -1.33 9.55
C ALA A 3 8.99 -1.73 10.05
N GLU A 4 9.29 -3.03 10.13
CA GLU A 4 10.58 -3.51 10.65
C GLU A 4 11.72 -3.42 9.63
N LEU A 5 11.40 -3.29 8.34
CA LEU A 5 12.42 -3.11 7.29
C LEU A 5 13.09 -1.73 7.32
N GLY A 6 12.48 -0.72 7.98
CA GLY A 6 12.96 0.66 7.97
C GLY A 6 13.82 1.09 9.17
N HIS A 7 14.28 0.15 10.01
CA HIS A 7 14.98 0.41 11.27
C HIS A 7 14.15 1.19 12.32
N ASP A 8 12.86 1.39 12.09
CA ASP A 8 11.94 2.06 13.00
C ASP A 8 11.15 1.03 13.83
N ASN A 9 11.25 1.13 15.16
CA ASN A 9 10.46 0.32 16.07
C ASN A 9 9.03 0.89 16.19
N TYR A 10 8.14 0.48 15.28
CA TYR A 10 6.71 0.76 15.42
C TYR A 10 6.01 -0.37 16.17
N SER A 11 5.22 -0.01 17.18
CA SER A 11 4.42 -1.00 17.91
C SER A 11 3.32 -1.57 17.01
N LEU A 12 3.43 -2.86 16.68
CA LEU A 12 2.45 -3.63 15.90
C LEU A 12 0.99 -3.39 16.34
N PRO A 13 0.63 -3.47 17.64
CA PRO A 13 -0.77 -3.28 18.05
C PRO A 13 -1.27 -1.86 17.77
N ALA A 14 -0.45 -0.83 17.94
CA ALA A 14 -0.86 0.54 17.64
C ALA A 14 -1.08 0.74 16.13
N THR A 15 -0.18 0.22 15.30
CA THR A 15 -0.33 0.30 13.83
C THR A 15 -1.58 -0.43 13.36
N LEU A 16 -1.90 -1.59 13.94
CA LEU A 16 -3.11 -2.36 13.64
C LEU A 16 -4.37 -1.60 14.07
N VAL A 17 -4.39 -0.99 15.26
CA VAL A 17 -5.53 -0.18 15.73
C VAL A 17 -5.78 1.01 14.81
N VAL A 18 -4.72 1.72 14.40
CA VAL A 18 -4.84 2.85 13.46
C VAL A 18 -5.40 2.36 12.11
N ASN A 19 -4.90 1.24 11.59
CA ASN A 19 -5.37 0.66 10.32
C ASN A 19 -6.85 0.26 10.40
N ALA A 20 -7.26 -0.38 11.49
CA ALA A 20 -8.64 -0.76 11.74
C ALA A 20 -9.54 0.48 11.83
N LEU A 21 -9.14 1.49 12.60
CA LEU A 21 -9.90 2.73 12.75
C LEU A 21 -10.07 3.44 11.40
N SER A 22 -9.02 3.54 10.60
CA SER A 22 -9.11 4.11 9.24
C SER A 22 -10.01 3.30 8.32
N SER A 23 -10.08 1.98 8.49
CA SER A 23 -10.96 1.11 7.71
C SER A 23 -12.43 1.22 8.12
N VAL A 24 -12.72 1.68 9.35
CA VAL A 24 -14.08 1.96 9.82
C VAL A 24 -14.53 3.37 9.43
N VAL A 25 -13.63 4.36 9.58
CA VAL A 25 -13.92 5.76 9.27
C VAL A 25 -13.95 6.00 7.76
N GLY A 26 -13.08 5.34 7.01
CA GLY A 26 -12.94 5.53 5.56
C GLY A 26 -14.25 5.33 4.78
N PRO A 27 -15.01 4.23 4.98
CA PRO A 27 -16.27 4.01 4.28
C PRO A 27 -17.31 5.11 4.52
N VAL A 28 -17.32 5.72 5.71
CA VAL A 28 -18.18 6.87 6.02
C VAL A 28 -17.81 8.09 5.17
N LEU A 29 -16.54 8.20 4.79
CA LEU A 29 -16.01 9.25 3.92
C LEU A 29 -16.01 8.85 2.42
N GLY A 30 -16.55 7.67 2.08
CA GLY A 30 -16.73 7.24 0.69
C GLY A 30 -15.65 6.34 0.10
N THR A 31 -14.68 5.83 0.89
CA THR A 31 -13.75 4.80 0.37
C THR A 31 -14.38 3.40 0.44
N PRO A 32 -14.45 2.65 -0.68
CA PRO A 32 -14.93 1.27 -0.68
C PRO A 32 -13.86 0.27 -0.22
N PHE A 33 -12.60 0.70 -0.11
CA PHE A 33 -11.49 -0.17 0.23
C PHE A 33 -11.07 0.02 1.70
N PRO A 34 -10.77 -1.08 2.41
CA PRO A 34 -10.19 -0.99 3.74
C PRO A 34 -8.80 -0.36 3.67
N ALA A 35 -8.42 0.35 4.72
CA ALA A 35 -7.06 0.86 4.82
C ALA A 35 -6.08 -0.30 4.98
N VAL A 36 -4.97 -0.22 4.27
CA VAL A 36 -3.86 -1.18 4.35
C VAL A 36 -2.56 -0.42 4.55
N THR A 37 -1.62 -1.07 5.24
CA THR A 37 -0.30 -0.48 5.46
C THR A 37 0.43 -0.35 4.13
N PHE A 38 1.02 0.82 3.92
CA PHE A 38 1.69 1.14 2.66
C PHE A 38 2.97 0.34 2.47
N ILE A 39 3.02 -0.48 1.41
CA ILE A 39 4.17 -1.37 1.11
C ILE A 39 5.43 -0.59 0.74
N GLY A 40 5.30 0.58 0.12
CA GLY A 40 6.42 1.42 -0.30
C GLY A 40 7.03 2.26 0.81
N HIS A 41 6.46 2.26 2.03
CA HIS A 41 6.97 3.04 3.15
C HIS A 41 8.49 2.91 3.37
N PRO A 42 9.09 1.70 3.44
CA PRO A 42 10.54 1.54 3.57
C PRO A 42 11.31 2.22 2.43
N THR A 43 10.90 2.05 1.18
CA THR A 43 11.57 2.67 0.02
C THR A 43 11.54 4.20 0.08
N PHE A 44 10.40 4.80 0.42
CA PHE A 44 10.31 6.26 0.58
C PHE A 44 11.11 6.74 1.79
N LYS A 45 11.15 5.95 2.87
CA LYS A 45 11.95 6.26 4.06
C LYS A 45 13.44 6.27 3.75
N GLU A 46 13.94 5.32 2.96
CA GLU A 46 15.32 5.27 2.46
C GLU A 46 15.68 6.48 1.60
N MET A 47 14.72 7.00 0.81
CA MET A 47 14.88 8.24 0.04
C MET A 47 14.88 9.51 0.90
N GLY A 48 14.78 9.38 2.23
CA GLY A 48 14.79 10.51 3.17
C GLY A 48 13.42 11.11 3.47
N ALA A 49 12.31 10.44 3.09
CA ALA A 49 10.98 10.90 3.45
C ALA A 49 10.79 10.90 4.98
N ARG A 50 10.18 11.97 5.50
CA ARG A 50 9.88 12.16 6.93
C ARG A 50 8.41 12.50 7.13
N THR A 51 7.99 12.69 8.37
CA THR A 51 6.61 13.04 8.74
C THR A 51 6.03 14.20 7.93
N GLY A 52 6.82 15.25 7.67
CA GLY A 52 6.39 16.38 6.85
C GLY A 52 6.04 16.02 5.41
N TYR A 53 6.78 15.07 4.81
CA TYR A 53 6.49 14.58 3.45
C TYR A 53 5.12 13.92 3.39
N VAL A 54 4.83 13.03 4.35
CA VAL A 54 3.56 12.30 4.40
C VAL A 54 2.38 13.24 4.68
N LEU A 55 2.57 14.23 5.57
CA LEU A 55 1.52 15.23 5.88
C LEU A 55 1.21 16.12 4.66
N ILE A 56 2.24 16.60 3.97
CA ILE A 56 2.06 17.42 2.76
C ILE A 56 1.36 16.59 1.68
N GLN A 57 1.79 15.35 1.46
CA GLN A 57 1.14 14.46 0.50
C GLN A 57 -0.33 14.20 0.85
N GLY A 58 -0.64 13.87 2.11
CA GLY A 58 -2.02 13.67 2.55
C GLY A 58 -2.89 14.90 2.36
N PHE A 59 -2.36 16.09 2.68
CA PHE A 59 -3.06 17.36 2.47
C PHE A 59 -3.30 17.65 0.98
N LEU A 60 -2.29 17.45 0.13
CA LEU A 60 -2.42 17.65 -1.32
C LEU A 60 -3.46 16.70 -1.92
N LEU A 61 -3.43 15.42 -1.54
CA LEU A 61 -4.42 14.43 -2.00
C LEU A 61 -5.83 14.78 -1.53
N PHE A 62 -5.98 15.28 -0.29
CA PHE A 62 -7.27 15.73 0.22
C PHE A 62 -7.84 16.92 -0.58
N VAL A 63 -7.00 17.91 -0.87
CA VAL A 63 -7.38 19.07 -1.70
C VAL A 63 -7.72 18.62 -3.12
N LEU A 64 -6.89 17.78 -3.73
CA LEU A 64 -7.14 17.23 -5.08
C LEU A 64 -8.44 16.42 -5.14
N ALA A 65 -8.75 15.62 -4.12
CA ALA A 65 -9.98 14.86 -4.04
C ALA A 65 -11.21 15.78 -3.91
N THR A 66 -11.13 16.80 -3.05
CA THR A 66 -12.26 17.72 -2.79
C THR A 66 -12.50 18.67 -3.97
N CYS A 67 -11.46 19.06 -4.70
CA CYS A 67 -11.56 19.91 -5.88
C CYS A 67 -11.85 19.15 -7.19
N GLY A 68 -11.98 17.81 -7.16
CA GLY A 68 -12.21 16.99 -8.35
C GLY A 68 -11.00 16.86 -9.29
N GLY A 69 -9.78 17.19 -8.82
CA GLY A 69 -8.55 17.18 -9.61
C GLY A 69 -8.13 15.79 -10.10
N PHE A 70 -8.54 14.72 -9.40
CA PHE A 70 -8.28 13.35 -9.84
C PHE A 70 -8.93 13.03 -11.20
N THR A 71 -10.17 13.47 -11.43
CA THR A 71 -10.88 13.25 -12.70
C THR A 71 -10.13 13.90 -13.87
N PHE A 72 -9.55 15.08 -13.62
CA PHE A 72 -8.71 15.77 -14.61
C PHE A 72 -7.41 15.01 -14.89
N LEU A 73 -6.70 14.55 -13.85
CA LEU A 73 -5.46 13.80 -14.01
C LEU A 73 -5.65 12.45 -14.73
N LEU A 74 -6.75 11.74 -14.42
CA LEU A 74 -7.08 10.47 -15.07
C LEU A 74 -7.34 10.61 -16.57
N THR A 75 -7.74 11.79 -17.05
CA THR A 75 -7.92 12.05 -18.49
C THR A 75 -6.58 12.02 -19.25
N PHE A 76 -5.47 12.36 -18.58
CA PHE A 76 -4.14 12.35 -19.18
C PHE A 76 -3.43 11.00 -19.06
N MET A 77 -3.84 10.14 -18.13
CA MET A 77 -3.21 8.85 -17.92
C MET A 77 -3.73 7.83 -18.93
N PRO A 78 -2.86 7.29 -19.81
CA PRO A 78 -3.26 6.22 -20.71
C PRO A 78 -3.57 4.96 -19.89
N GLU A 79 -4.75 4.39 -20.09
CA GLU A 79 -5.20 3.18 -19.40
C GLU A 79 -4.21 2.01 -19.59
N GLN A 80 -3.53 1.99 -20.73
CA GLN A 80 -2.58 0.94 -21.09
C GLN A 80 -1.34 0.90 -20.18
N ALA A 81 -1.03 2.00 -19.50
CA ALA A 81 0.10 2.05 -18.57
C ALA A 81 -0.14 1.24 -17.28
N PHE A 82 -1.41 0.97 -16.92
CA PHE A 82 -1.73 0.25 -15.69
C PHE A 82 -1.49 -1.27 -15.80
N TYR A 83 -1.72 -1.87 -16.97
CA TYR A 83 -1.56 -3.31 -17.17
C TYR A 83 -0.15 -3.83 -16.79
N PRO A 84 0.96 -3.26 -17.30
CA PRO A 84 2.29 -3.75 -16.95
C PRO A 84 2.61 -3.55 -15.46
N MET A 85 2.10 -2.48 -14.84
CA MET A 85 2.30 -2.23 -13.41
C MET A 85 1.65 -3.32 -12.55
N VAL A 86 0.41 -3.69 -12.84
CA VAL A 86 -0.30 -4.73 -12.08
C VAL A 86 0.35 -6.10 -12.28
N ILE A 87 0.78 -6.42 -13.51
CA ILE A 87 1.51 -7.68 -13.79
C ILE A 87 2.81 -7.72 -12.97
N PHE A 88 3.58 -6.63 -12.96
CA PHE A 88 4.83 -6.55 -12.21
C PHE A 88 4.60 -6.76 -10.71
N ILE A 89 3.61 -6.07 -10.13
CA ILE A 89 3.27 -6.21 -8.70
C ILE A 89 2.80 -7.64 -8.39
N GLY A 90 2.00 -8.25 -9.26
CA GLY A 90 1.57 -9.64 -9.09
C GLY A 90 2.74 -10.61 -9.06
N LEU A 91 3.68 -10.48 -10.00
CA LEU A 91 4.91 -11.29 -10.04
C LEU A 91 5.77 -11.09 -8.78
N ASP A 92 5.90 -9.86 -8.31
CA ASP A 92 6.67 -9.55 -7.10
C ASP A 92 6.03 -10.18 -5.85
N ILE A 93 4.71 -10.11 -5.72
CA ILE A 93 3.97 -10.77 -4.63
C ILE A 93 4.12 -12.30 -4.70
N PHE A 94 4.04 -12.90 -5.90
CA PHE A 94 4.26 -14.35 -6.06
C PHE A 94 5.67 -14.75 -5.65
N SER A 95 6.68 -14.02 -6.11
CA SER A 95 8.08 -14.23 -5.72
C SER A 95 8.24 -14.14 -4.20
N ALA A 96 7.67 -13.10 -3.58
CA ALA A 96 7.72 -12.89 -2.14
C ALA A 96 7.03 -14.01 -1.35
N ALA A 97 5.92 -14.56 -1.86
CA ALA A 97 5.20 -15.65 -1.21
C ALA A 97 6.05 -16.93 -1.10
N PHE A 98 6.78 -17.29 -2.16
CA PHE A 98 7.70 -18.44 -2.11
C PHE A 98 8.95 -18.14 -1.27
N ALA A 99 9.51 -16.92 -1.37
CA ALA A 99 10.73 -16.54 -0.66
C ALA A 99 10.57 -16.50 0.87
N HIS A 100 9.38 -16.16 1.38
CA HIS A 100 9.11 -16.03 2.81
C HIS A 100 8.38 -17.25 3.41
N SER A 101 8.13 -18.29 2.62
CA SER A 101 7.48 -19.52 3.11
C SER A 101 8.50 -20.53 3.61
N GLU A 102 8.16 -21.24 4.69
CA GLU A 102 8.96 -22.38 5.14
C GLU A 102 8.98 -23.48 4.07
N PRO A 103 10.09 -24.24 3.91
CA PRO A 103 10.22 -25.26 2.87
C PRO A 103 9.07 -26.29 2.86
N ASN A 104 8.53 -26.61 4.03
CA ASN A 104 7.44 -27.58 4.18
C ASN A 104 6.07 -27.03 3.75
N SER A 105 5.91 -25.70 3.69
CA SER A 105 4.66 -25.02 3.34
C SER A 105 4.57 -24.70 1.84
N ILE A 106 5.66 -24.88 1.08
CA ILE A 106 5.71 -24.63 -0.37
C ILE A 106 4.61 -25.39 -1.14
N PRO A 107 4.32 -26.68 -0.87
CA PRO A 107 3.22 -27.37 -1.54
C PRO A 107 1.86 -26.71 -1.30
N ALA A 108 1.61 -26.16 -0.10
CA ALA A 108 0.37 -25.46 0.22
C ALA A 108 0.26 -24.12 -0.52
N VAL A 109 1.37 -23.38 -0.65
CA VAL A 109 1.43 -22.14 -1.44
C VAL A 109 1.13 -22.43 -2.92
N THR A 110 1.71 -23.49 -3.48
CA THR A 110 1.47 -23.89 -4.87
C THR A 110 0.01 -24.29 -5.11
N ILE A 111 -0.61 -25.00 -4.15
CA ILE A 111 -2.04 -25.34 -4.24
C ILE A 111 -2.93 -24.09 -4.15
N GLY A 112 -2.57 -23.10 -3.31
CA GLY A 112 -3.32 -21.84 -3.21
C GLY A 112 -3.20 -20.94 -4.44
N LEU A 113 -2.22 -21.21 -5.33
CA LEU A 113 -2.03 -20.52 -6.59
C LEU A 113 -2.87 -21.11 -7.74
N LEU A 114 -3.21 -22.40 -7.64
CA LEU A 114 -4.00 -23.17 -8.61
C LEU A 114 -5.50 -22.91 -8.46
#